data_AF-A0A3E2N4J2-F1
#
_entry.id   AF-A0A3E2N4J2-F1
#
_cell.length_a   1.000
_cell.length_b   1.000
_cell.length_c   1.000
_cell.angle_alpha   90.00
_cell.angle_beta   90.00
_cell.angle_gamma   90.00
#
_symmetry.space_group_name_H-M   'P 1'
#
loop_
_entity.id
_entity.type
_entity.pdbx_description
1 polymer ?
#
loop_
_entity_poly.entity_id
_entity_poly.type
_entity_poly.pdbx_seq_one_letter_code
_entity_poly.pdbx_strand_id
1 'polypeptide(L)'
;MNKKILLTIITVTCLTAGCTKTAPSVRLQEKENTSASTSQENAITIQSSQEGNSQAAAETESKPDYSRYLKKNWIRSTDTDFPENGGLSLVISSIKDGKIKGDISAVGSGPAYNMDNSGFEGTVDKDTAQCELVDDSRGNKGTVRLTFKSPGILEAAVAITERSEDNIMTLPEGTFEFTPDNLKRIEGFEPIEDQSFMVDLDSWGKVKFVSGKLTAGSHIPAVFYLTDEDGAIYYEFNTAFPYSVDVEAVSFKDLNKDGLKDIIIIVSDQYDGASGLPIANVCFQQEDGTFMTDYELCQEINDSGNNKDIKTVTNYVMNKK
;
A
#
# COMPACT_ATOMS: atom_id res chain seq x y z
N MET A 1 12.11 35.05 10.58
CA MET A 1 11.07 35.90 9.97
C MET A 1 9.88 34.99 9.72
N ASN A 2 8.97 34.93 10.70
CA ASN A 2 7.92 33.91 10.76
C ASN A 2 6.71 34.36 9.96
N LYS A 3 6.27 33.55 8.98
CA LYS A 3 4.92 33.68 8.43
C LYS A 3 4.08 32.51 8.94
N LYS A 4 3.17 32.85 9.85
CA LYS A 4 2.07 32.01 10.32
C LYS A 4 1.05 31.93 9.19
N ILE A 5 0.67 30.73 8.77
CA ILE A 5 -0.47 30.53 7.88
C ILE A 5 -1.70 30.33 8.77
N LEU A 6 -2.65 31.24 8.60
CA LEU A 6 -3.92 31.35 9.32
C LEU A 6 -4.94 30.50 8.56
N LEU A 7 -5.48 29.44 9.17
CA LEU A 7 -6.65 28.74 8.63
C LEU A 7 -7.91 29.54 9.00
N THR A 8 -8.55 30.12 7.99
CA THR A 8 -9.82 30.83 8.11
C THR A 8 -10.96 29.84 7.88
N ILE A 9 -11.77 29.60 8.92
CA ILE A 9 -13.04 28.87 8.84
C ILE A 9 -14.07 29.80 8.18
N ILE A 10 -14.64 29.38 7.05
CA ILE A 10 -15.79 30.07 6.43
C ILE A 10 -16.97 29.10 6.38
N THR A 11 -17.94 29.37 7.26
CA THR A 11 -19.30 28.84 7.24
C THR A 11 -20.04 29.26 5.98
N VAL A 12 -20.63 28.31 5.24
CA VAL A 12 -21.50 28.57 4.10
C VAL A 12 -22.94 28.21 4.43
N THR A 13 -23.80 29.23 4.35
CA THR A 13 -25.26 29.18 4.41
C THR A 13 -25.84 28.55 3.14
N CYS A 14 -26.79 27.63 3.33
CA CYS A 14 -27.61 26.99 2.31
C CYS A 14 -28.42 28.00 1.47
N LEU A 15 -28.53 27.75 0.16
CA LEU A 15 -29.74 28.05 -0.63
C LEU A 15 -29.89 27.03 -1.77
N THR A 16 -31.13 26.60 -1.95
CA THR A 16 -31.62 25.45 -2.72
C THR A 16 -31.99 25.77 -4.17
N ALA A 17 -32.24 24.68 -4.93
CA ALA A 17 -32.97 24.53 -6.20
C ALA A 17 -32.07 24.52 -7.46
N GLY A 18 -32.23 23.62 -8.43
CA GLY A 18 -33.26 22.62 -8.70
C GLY A 18 -32.92 21.82 -9.97
N CYS A 19 -33.58 20.68 -10.15
CA CYS A 19 -33.38 19.66 -11.18
C CYS A 19 -33.36 20.14 -12.64
N THR A 20 -32.71 19.39 -13.54
CA THR A 20 -33.37 18.72 -14.69
C THR A 20 -32.46 17.71 -15.41
N LYS A 21 -33.11 16.68 -15.99
CA LYS A 21 -32.57 15.42 -16.57
C LYS A 21 -32.28 15.50 -18.07
N THR A 22 -31.33 14.70 -18.58
CA THR A 22 -31.31 13.88 -19.85
C THR A 22 -29.86 13.50 -20.20
N ALA A 23 -29.44 12.43 -20.88
CA ALA A 23 -29.87 11.10 -21.33
C ALA A 23 -28.55 10.34 -21.72
N PRO A 24 -28.50 9.00 -21.83
CA PRO A 24 -27.24 8.24 -21.77
C PRO A 24 -26.53 8.12 -23.13
N SER A 25 -25.19 8.18 -23.08
CA SER A 25 -24.27 7.98 -24.21
C SER A 25 -23.92 6.50 -24.41
N VAL A 26 -23.81 6.10 -25.68
CA VAL A 26 -23.62 4.74 -26.19
C VAL A 26 -22.18 4.25 -25.96
N ARG A 27 -22.02 3.09 -25.32
CA ARG A 27 -20.74 2.41 -25.08
C ARG A 27 -20.41 1.49 -26.27
N LEU A 28 -19.30 1.72 -26.95
CA LEU A 28 -18.70 0.77 -27.90
C LEU A 28 -17.72 -0.13 -27.12
N GLN A 29 -18.02 -1.43 -27.07
CA GLN A 29 -17.12 -2.48 -26.59
C GLN A 29 -16.45 -3.13 -27.80
N GLU A 30 -15.12 -3.11 -27.86
CA GLU A 30 -14.35 -4.06 -28.68
C GLU A 30 -14.00 -5.29 -27.81
N LYS A 31 -14.45 -6.46 -28.27
CA LYS A 31 -14.11 -7.78 -27.75
C LYS A 31 -12.84 -8.26 -28.45
N GLU A 32 -11.82 -8.61 -27.68
CA GLU A 32 -10.78 -9.53 -28.16
C GLU A 32 -11.10 -10.96 -27.73
N ASN A 33 -10.99 -11.87 -28.70
CA ASN A 33 -11.26 -13.30 -28.59
C ASN A 33 -10.15 -14.02 -27.82
N THR A 34 -10.51 -14.82 -26.81
CA THR A 34 -9.65 -15.89 -26.29
C THR A 34 -10.23 -17.24 -26.69
N SER A 35 -9.47 -17.97 -27.50
CA SER A 35 -9.77 -19.34 -27.93
C SER A 35 -9.60 -20.33 -26.79
N ALA A 36 -10.67 -21.08 -26.51
CA ALA A 36 -10.71 -22.20 -25.59
C ALA A 36 -9.84 -23.37 -26.08
N SER A 37 -9.18 -24.06 -25.15
CA SER A 37 -8.74 -25.44 -25.36
C SER A 37 -9.20 -26.31 -24.20
N THR A 38 -9.70 -27.46 -24.61
CA THR A 38 -10.57 -28.44 -23.96
C THR A 38 -9.92 -29.18 -22.79
N SER A 39 -10.63 -29.26 -21.68
CA SER A 39 -10.39 -30.23 -20.60
C SER A 39 -11.01 -31.59 -20.97
N GLN A 40 -10.23 -32.67 -20.85
CA GLN A 40 -10.76 -34.03 -20.78
C GLN A 40 -10.50 -34.59 -19.38
N GLU A 41 -11.61 -34.92 -18.72
CA GLU A 41 -11.68 -35.75 -17.53
C GLU A 41 -11.09 -37.13 -17.83
N ASN A 42 -10.34 -37.67 -16.87
CA ASN A 42 -10.20 -39.12 -16.75
C ASN A 42 -10.25 -39.48 -15.26
N ALA A 43 -11.41 -40.00 -14.85
CA ALA A 43 -11.61 -40.61 -13.55
C ALA A 43 -11.01 -42.02 -13.55
N ILE A 44 -10.11 -42.32 -12.60
CA ILE A 44 -9.78 -43.69 -12.22
C ILE A 44 -9.70 -43.76 -10.69
N THR A 45 -10.71 -44.41 -10.11
CA THR A 45 -10.71 -44.93 -8.74
C THR A 45 -10.22 -46.37 -8.78
N ILE A 46 -9.11 -46.74 -8.13
CA ILE A 46 -8.91 -48.07 -7.53
C ILE A 46 -8.08 -47.98 -6.25
N GLN A 47 -8.74 -48.42 -5.17
CA GLN A 47 -8.38 -49.14 -3.96
C GLN A 47 -6.93 -49.25 -3.45
N SER A 48 -6.90 -49.17 -2.12
CA SER A 48 -5.86 -49.49 -1.15
C SER A 48 -5.21 -50.87 -1.27
N SER A 49 -3.90 -50.88 -1.07
CA SER A 49 -3.19 -52.00 -0.43
C SER A 49 -2.02 -51.42 0.39
N GLN A 50 -2.12 -51.58 1.71
CA GLN A 50 -1.02 -51.37 2.65
C GLN A 50 -0.03 -52.51 2.54
N GLU A 51 1.24 -52.21 2.28
CA GLU A 51 2.36 -53.01 2.78
C GLU A 51 3.38 -52.04 3.37
N GLY A 52 3.72 -52.30 4.63
CA GLY A 52 4.66 -51.48 5.40
C GLY A 52 6.08 -51.64 4.90
N ASN A 53 6.75 -50.52 4.68
CA ASN A 53 8.17 -50.43 4.88
C ASN A 53 8.47 -49.14 5.65
N SER A 54 8.79 -49.32 6.93
CA SER A 54 9.25 -48.25 7.82
C SER A 54 10.62 -47.77 7.34
N GLN A 55 10.62 -46.71 6.53
CA GLN A 55 11.79 -45.91 6.27
C GLN A 55 11.46 -44.53 6.80
N ALA A 56 12.09 -44.16 7.92
CA ALA A 56 12.00 -42.83 8.49
C ALA A 56 12.41 -41.85 7.38
N ALA A 57 11.43 -41.21 6.78
CA ALA A 57 11.64 -40.06 5.94
C ALA A 57 12.29 -39.03 6.87
N ALA A 58 13.56 -38.74 6.62
CA ALA A 58 14.10 -37.48 7.08
C ALA A 58 13.17 -36.41 6.52
N GLU A 59 12.37 -35.80 7.39
CA GLU A 59 11.64 -34.59 7.06
C GLU A 59 12.71 -33.60 6.62
N THR A 60 12.84 -33.42 5.31
CA THR A 60 13.54 -32.29 4.75
C THR A 60 12.78 -31.10 5.31
N GLU A 61 13.28 -30.48 6.39
CA GLU A 61 12.68 -29.28 6.97
C GLU A 61 12.47 -28.31 5.81
N SER A 62 11.21 -28.13 5.41
CA SER A 62 10.89 -27.21 4.33
C SER A 62 11.29 -25.84 4.84
N LYS A 63 12.24 -25.19 4.15
CA LYS A 63 12.68 -23.84 4.51
C LYS A 63 11.43 -22.97 4.72
N PRO A 64 11.31 -22.23 5.84
CA PRO A 64 10.12 -21.42 6.08
C PRO A 64 9.92 -20.41 4.95
N ASP A 65 8.69 -20.32 4.47
CA ASP A 65 8.30 -19.36 3.45
C ASP A 65 7.95 -18.02 4.10
N TYR A 66 8.94 -17.13 4.14
CA TYR A 66 8.78 -15.80 4.73
C TYR A 66 8.11 -14.78 3.82
N SER A 67 7.85 -15.10 2.55
CA SER A 67 7.28 -14.14 1.59
C SER A 67 5.98 -13.49 2.10
N ARG A 68 5.19 -14.27 2.84
CA ARG A 68 3.94 -13.86 3.52
C ARG A 68 4.10 -12.80 4.61
N TYR A 69 5.31 -12.52 5.07
CA TYR A 69 5.60 -11.50 6.09
C TYR A 69 6.20 -10.22 5.52
N LEU A 70 6.69 -10.28 4.29
CA LEU A 70 7.41 -9.18 3.66
C LEU A 70 6.46 -8.10 3.16
N LYS A 71 6.92 -6.85 3.28
CA LYS A 71 6.32 -5.65 2.67
C LYS A 71 4.84 -5.43 2.98
N LYS A 72 4.35 -5.93 4.13
CA LYS A 72 3.04 -5.59 4.69
C LYS A 72 3.21 -4.49 5.72
N ASN A 73 2.24 -3.60 5.82
CA ASN A 73 2.13 -2.72 6.98
C ASN A 73 1.54 -3.53 8.14
N TRP A 74 2.38 -3.96 9.08
CA TRP A 74 1.94 -4.68 10.26
C TRP A 74 1.60 -3.67 11.35
N ILE A 75 0.35 -3.64 11.81
CA ILE A 75 -0.12 -2.73 12.85
C ILE A 75 -0.41 -3.51 14.12
N ARG A 76 -0.10 -2.91 15.28
CA ARG A 76 -0.37 -3.52 16.58
C ARG A 76 -1.87 -3.87 16.66
N SER A 77 -2.17 -5.09 17.04
CA SER A 77 -3.51 -5.68 16.91
C SER A 77 -4.58 -4.99 17.75
N THR A 78 -4.17 -4.27 18.79
CA THR A 78 -5.05 -3.44 19.62
C THR A 78 -5.29 -2.04 19.05
N ASP A 79 -4.49 -1.61 18.07
CA ASP A 79 -4.68 -0.33 17.42
C ASP A 79 -5.81 -0.51 16.42
N THR A 80 -6.88 0.24 16.57
CA THR A 80 -8.03 0.31 15.66
C THR A 80 -8.29 1.78 15.35
N ASP A 81 -8.54 2.09 14.08
CA ASP A 81 -8.59 3.45 13.57
C ASP A 81 -7.30 4.24 13.91
N PHE A 82 -7.23 5.55 13.67
CA PHE A 82 -6.08 6.32 14.15
C PHE A 82 -6.11 6.31 15.69
N PRO A 83 -5.16 5.63 16.36
CA PRO A 83 -5.32 5.34 17.78
C PRO A 83 -5.16 6.61 18.62
N GLU A 84 -6.14 6.93 19.45
CA GLU A 84 -6.10 8.09 20.36
C GLU A 84 -4.89 8.04 21.32
N ASN A 85 -4.37 6.84 21.61
CA ASN A 85 -3.22 6.61 22.48
C ASN A 85 -1.89 6.43 21.72
N GLY A 86 -1.85 6.79 20.44
CA GLY A 86 -0.70 6.56 19.59
C GLY A 86 -0.62 5.13 19.03
N GLY A 87 0.06 4.99 17.90
CA GLY A 87 0.12 3.77 17.10
C GLY A 87 1.49 3.14 17.07
N LEU A 88 1.53 1.83 16.81
CA LEU A 88 2.75 1.09 16.59
C LEU A 88 2.61 0.23 15.33
N SER A 89 3.51 0.42 14.38
CA SER A 89 3.57 -0.37 13.15
C SER A 89 4.99 -0.86 12.86
N LEU A 90 5.09 -1.89 12.05
CA LEU A 90 6.36 -2.38 11.51
C LEU A 90 6.20 -2.84 10.06
N VAL A 91 7.29 -2.82 9.31
CA VAL A 91 7.39 -3.40 7.97
C VAL A 91 8.65 -4.24 7.90
N ILE A 92 8.56 -5.46 7.36
CA ILE A 92 9.74 -6.29 7.07
C ILE A 92 10.07 -6.13 5.60
N SER A 93 11.17 -5.45 5.29
CA SER A 93 11.57 -5.13 3.91
C SER A 93 12.26 -6.30 3.22
N SER A 94 13.02 -7.11 3.96
CA SER A 94 13.79 -8.22 3.40
C SER A 94 14.04 -9.33 4.40
N ILE A 95 13.90 -10.59 3.95
CA ILE A 95 14.47 -11.77 4.61
C ILE A 95 15.22 -12.58 3.55
N LYS A 96 16.56 -12.55 3.61
CA LYS A 96 17.42 -13.21 2.63
C LYS A 96 18.65 -13.78 3.32
N ASP A 97 19.00 -15.01 2.97
CA ASP A 97 20.19 -15.71 3.48
C ASP A 97 20.30 -15.71 5.03
N GLY A 98 19.16 -15.86 5.71
CA GLY A 98 19.08 -15.87 7.18
C GLY A 98 19.23 -14.49 7.82
N LYS A 99 19.29 -13.42 7.04
CA LYS A 99 19.30 -12.03 7.50
C LYS A 99 17.94 -11.39 7.30
N ILE A 100 17.57 -10.50 8.20
CA ILE A 100 16.33 -9.72 8.14
C ILE A 100 16.62 -8.23 8.22
N LYS A 101 15.82 -7.44 7.51
CA LYS A 101 15.76 -6.00 7.60
C LYS A 101 14.31 -5.53 7.62
N GLY A 102 14.07 -4.40 8.27
CA GLY A 102 12.77 -3.75 8.28
C GLY A 102 12.80 -2.47 9.10
N ASP A 103 11.63 -1.91 9.34
CA ASP A 103 11.43 -0.65 10.05
C ASP A 103 10.30 -0.80 11.06
N ILE A 104 10.42 -0.12 12.20
CA ILE A 104 9.38 -0.02 13.23
C ILE A 104 9.13 1.45 13.53
N SER A 105 7.86 1.81 13.63
CA SER A 105 7.40 3.19 13.78
C SER A 105 6.40 3.29 14.92
N ALA A 106 6.65 4.21 15.84
CA ALA A 106 5.69 4.61 16.86
C ALA A 106 5.22 6.04 16.61
N VAL A 107 3.91 6.25 16.72
CA VAL A 107 3.29 7.57 16.62
C VAL A 107 2.62 7.87 17.96
N GLY A 108 2.88 9.05 18.52
CA GLY A 108 2.23 9.51 19.75
C GLY A 108 0.81 10.00 19.52
N SER A 109 0.08 10.22 20.61
CA SER A 109 -1.26 10.79 20.56
C SER A 109 -1.27 12.23 20.03
N GLY A 110 -2.43 12.67 19.54
CA GLY A 110 -2.66 14.06 19.16
C GLY A 110 -2.50 15.03 20.35
N PRO A 111 -2.30 16.34 20.09
CA PRO A 111 -2.28 16.99 18.78
C PRO A 111 -0.87 17.08 18.15
N ALA A 112 0.18 16.70 18.88
CA ALA A 112 1.56 16.86 18.41
C ALA A 112 2.00 15.73 17.47
N TYR A 113 1.40 14.53 17.60
CA TYR A 113 1.71 13.35 16.78
C TYR A 113 3.22 13.09 16.65
N ASN A 114 3.95 13.18 17.78
CA ASN A 114 5.39 12.94 17.79
C ASN A 114 5.67 11.51 17.32
N MET A 115 6.64 11.34 16.42
CA MET A 115 6.99 10.03 15.88
C MET A 115 8.35 9.57 16.37
N ASP A 116 8.56 8.27 16.46
CA ASP A 116 9.88 7.67 16.54
C ASP A 116 9.95 6.51 15.54
N ASN A 117 10.94 6.55 14.65
CA ASN A 117 11.16 5.55 13.62
C ASN A 117 12.55 4.97 13.78
N SER A 118 12.69 3.66 13.67
CA SER A 118 13.98 3.01 13.63
C SER A 118 13.94 1.84 12.65
N GLY A 119 15.03 1.68 11.89
CA GLY A 119 15.28 0.44 11.20
C GLY A 119 15.60 -0.67 12.19
N PHE A 120 15.46 -1.92 11.78
CA PHE A 120 16.01 -3.06 12.50
C PHE A 120 16.72 -4.00 11.54
N GLU A 121 17.86 -4.53 11.98
CA GLU A 121 18.61 -5.53 11.25
C GLU A 121 18.97 -6.70 12.16
N GLY A 122 18.94 -7.91 11.62
CA GLY A 122 19.11 -9.10 12.44
C GLY A 122 19.29 -10.40 11.70
N THR A 123 19.19 -11.49 12.44
CA THR A 123 19.20 -12.85 11.93
C THR A 123 17.88 -13.55 12.20
N VAL A 124 17.51 -14.44 11.27
CA VAL A 124 16.31 -15.26 11.35
C VAL A 124 16.71 -16.70 11.62
N ASP A 125 16.10 -17.30 12.64
CA ASP A 125 16.16 -18.71 12.95
C ASP A 125 14.73 -19.26 13.08
N LYS A 126 14.31 -20.01 12.05
CA LYS A 126 12.97 -20.59 11.93
C LYS A 126 11.86 -19.56 12.22
N ASP A 127 11.10 -19.76 13.29
CA ASP A 127 9.95 -18.92 13.59
C ASP A 127 10.31 -17.66 14.37
N THR A 128 11.59 -17.35 14.52
CA THR A 128 12.04 -16.18 15.29
C THR A 128 13.11 -15.37 14.56
N ALA A 129 13.16 -14.08 14.83
CA ALA A 129 14.26 -13.22 14.44
C ALA A 129 14.77 -12.42 15.63
N GLN A 130 16.09 -12.23 15.71
CA GLN A 130 16.74 -11.36 16.69
C GLN A 130 17.38 -10.20 15.94
N CYS A 131 16.91 -8.99 16.22
CA CYS A 131 17.33 -7.78 15.55
C CYS A 131 17.80 -6.72 16.55
N GLU A 132 18.76 -5.92 16.11
CA GLU A 132 19.13 -4.66 16.74
C GLU A 132 18.43 -3.51 16.02
N LEU A 133 18.06 -2.48 16.77
CA LEU A 133 17.61 -1.20 16.21
C LEU A 133 18.79 -0.49 15.55
N VAL A 134 18.56 0.06 14.38
CA VAL A 134 19.52 0.84 13.60
C VAL A 134 18.89 2.14 13.15
N ASP A 135 19.72 3.17 12.94
CA ASP A 135 19.31 4.47 12.39
C ASP A 135 18.05 5.07 13.05
N ASP A 136 17.92 4.89 14.38
CA ASP A 136 16.82 5.43 15.17
C ASP A 136 16.76 6.96 15.03
N SER A 137 15.57 7.47 14.68
CA SER A 137 15.33 8.87 14.36
C SER A 137 15.61 9.82 15.52
N ARG A 138 15.66 9.29 16.76
CA ARG A 138 15.94 10.02 17.99
C ARG A 138 17.25 9.59 18.62
N GLY A 139 17.97 8.63 18.04
CA GLY A 139 19.26 8.14 18.51
C GLY A 139 19.18 7.11 19.64
N ASN A 140 18.03 6.48 19.88
CA ASN A 140 17.92 5.36 20.82
C ASN A 140 18.63 4.12 20.26
N LYS A 141 19.05 3.22 21.16
CA LYS A 141 19.49 1.87 20.81
C LYS A 141 18.60 0.87 21.51
N GLY A 142 18.39 -0.27 20.87
CA GLY A 142 17.52 -1.30 21.38
C GLY A 142 17.52 -2.54 20.53
N THR A 143 16.62 -3.45 20.89
CA THR A 143 16.44 -4.72 20.20
C THR A 143 14.98 -4.91 19.82
N VAL A 144 14.77 -5.61 18.72
CA VAL A 144 13.46 -6.12 18.31
C VAL A 144 13.59 -7.61 18.10
N ARG A 145 12.86 -8.39 18.90
CA ARG A 145 12.74 -9.83 18.69
C ARG A 145 11.39 -10.13 18.05
N LEU A 146 11.40 -10.69 16.85
CA LEU A 146 10.20 -11.08 16.12
C LEU A 146 9.90 -12.57 16.33
N THR A 147 8.62 -12.91 16.42
CA THR A 147 8.10 -14.28 16.40
C THR A 147 7.02 -14.41 15.31
N PHE A 148 7.29 -15.22 14.29
CA PHE A 148 6.40 -15.50 13.16
C PHE A 148 5.33 -16.54 13.53
N LYS A 149 4.32 -16.13 14.33
CA LYS A 149 3.31 -17.07 14.86
C LYS A 149 2.47 -17.73 13.76
N SER A 150 1.99 -16.94 12.80
CA SER A 150 1.20 -17.42 11.68
C SER A 150 1.23 -16.41 10.53
N PRO A 151 0.78 -16.76 9.31
CA PRO A 151 0.81 -15.84 8.16
C PRO A 151 0.11 -14.49 8.39
N GLY A 152 -0.83 -14.40 9.34
CA GLY A 152 -1.54 -13.17 9.69
C GLY A 152 -1.25 -12.64 11.09
N ILE A 153 -0.33 -13.25 11.84
CA ILE A 153 0.00 -12.84 13.21
C ILE A 153 1.52 -12.83 13.39
N LEU A 154 2.04 -11.65 13.72
CA LEU A 154 3.42 -11.43 14.08
C LEU A 154 3.48 -10.94 15.52
N GLU A 155 4.46 -11.38 16.30
CA GLU A 155 4.73 -10.80 17.61
C GLU A 155 6.09 -10.12 17.60
N ALA A 156 6.20 -8.94 18.22
CA ALA A 156 7.47 -8.25 18.41
C ALA A 156 7.67 -7.90 19.88
N ALA A 157 8.83 -8.27 20.43
CA ALA A 157 9.30 -7.79 21.72
C ALA A 157 10.34 -6.68 21.49
N VAL A 158 10.04 -5.47 21.96
CA VAL A 158 10.86 -4.27 21.82
C VAL A 158 11.48 -3.93 23.17
N ALA A 159 12.79 -3.70 23.20
CA ALA A 159 13.50 -3.26 24.40
C ALA A 159 14.52 -2.16 24.05
N ILE A 160 14.54 -1.08 24.84
CA ILE A 160 15.49 0.02 24.65
C ILE A 160 16.67 -0.19 25.60
N THR A 161 17.85 -0.38 25.01
CA THR A 161 19.09 -0.69 25.76
C THR A 161 19.87 0.58 26.11
N GLU A 162 19.74 1.63 25.31
CA GLU A 162 20.34 2.94 25.55
C GLU A 162 19.37 4.03 25.08
N ARG A 163 19.01 4.95 25.97
CA ARG A 163 18.10 6.07 25.66
C ARG A 163 18.91 7.28 25.24
N SER A 164 18.47 7.95 24.18
CA SER A 164 19.06 9.21 23.77
C SER A 164 18.65 10.36 24.71
N GLU A 165 19.26 11.53 24.51
CA GLU A 165 18.84 12.75 25.22
C GLU A 165 17.50 13.31 24.71
N ASP A 166 17.08 12.97 23.49
CA ASP A 166 15.78 13.36 22.94
C ASP A 166 14.68 12.43 23.47
N ASN A 167 13.94 12.92 24.46
CA ASN A 167 12.90 12.17 25.16
C ASN A 167 11.48 12.54 24.73
N ILE A 168 11.30 13.20 23.59
CA ILE A 168 9.98 13.64 23.11
C ILE A 168 9.09 12.44 22.76
N MET A 169 9.67 11.36 22.22
CA MET A 169 9.00 10.10 21.92
C MET A 169 10.03 8.97 21.97
N THR A 170 9.59 7.75 22.26
CA THR A 170 10.41 6.55 22.12
C THR A 170 9.51 5.40 21.68
N LEU A 171 10.05 4.45 20.92
CA LEU A 171 9.36 3.17 20.71
C LEU A 171 8.91 2.57 22.05
N PRO A 172 7.66 2.10 22.16
CA PRO A 172 7.16 1.52 23.40
C PRO A 172 7.89 0.19 23.69
N GLU A 173 8.38 0.03 24.91
CA GLU A 173 8.98 -1.22 25.38
C GLU A 173 7.90 -2.23 25.77
N GLY A 174 8.12 -3.51 25.45
CA GLY A 174 7.17 -4.57 25.76
C GLY A 174 7.04 -5.59 24.65
N THR A 175 6.02 -6.44 24.74
CA THR A 175 5.69 -7.44 23.72
C THR A 175 4.33 -7.14 23.15
N PHE A 176 4.26 -7.03 21.83
CA PHE A 176 3.06 -6.63 21.10
C PHE A 176 2.77 -7.63 20.00
N GLU A 177 1.49 -7.89 19.78
CA GLU A 177 1.03 -8.69 18.64
C GLU A 177 0.59 -7.75 17.52
N PHE A 178 0.92 -8.10 16.29
CA PHE A 178 0.65 -7.35 15.08
C PHE A 178 -0.13 -8.20 14.09
N THR A 179 -1.02 -7.52 13.37
CA THR A 179 -1.75 -8.07 12.22
C THR A 179 -1.49 -7.19 11.01
N PRO A 180 -1.56 -7.71 9.77
CA PRO A 180 -1.48 -6.87 8.60
C PRO A 180 -2.63 -5.86 8.63
N ASP A 181 -2.31 -4.61 8.34
CA ASP A 181 -3.34 -3.63 8.03
C ASP A 181 -4.13 -4.11 6.79
N ASN A 182 -5.40 -3.76 6.72
CA ASN A 182 -6.29 -4.32 5.73
C ASN A 182 -7.37 -3.32 5.33
N LEU A 183 -7.70 -3.29 4.04
CA LEU A 183 -8.73 -2.41 3.49
C LEU A 183 -10.07 -2.52 4.23
N LYS A 184 -10.43 -3.70 4.74
CA LYS A 184 -11.66 -3.95 5.50
C LYS A 184 -11.75 -3.17 6.82
N ARG A 185 -10.61 -2.67 7.32
CA ARG A 185 -10.52 -1.90 8.55
C ARG A 185 -10.62 -0.40 8.31
N ILE A 186 -10.51 0.05 7.05
CA ILE A 186 -10.60 1.46 6.70
C ILE A 186 -12.07 1.85 6.66
N GLU A 187 -12.49 2.70 7.60
CA GLU A 187 -13.87 3.16 7.69
C GLU A 187 -14.29 3.90 6.41
N GLY A 188 -15.43 3.50 5.83
CA GLY A 188 -15.97 4.09 4.61
C GLY A 188 -15.14 3.80 3.35
N PHE A 189 -14.21 2.84 3.38
CA PHE A 189 -13.52 2.45 2.16
C PHE A 189 -14.47 1.72 1.19
N GLU A 190 -14.58 2.24 -0.02
CA GLU A 190 -15.35 1.66 -1.12
C GLU A 190 -14.42 1.42 -2.32
N PRO A 191 -14.19 0.16 -2.74
CA PRO A 191 -13.32 -0.14 -3.88
C PRO A 191 -13.98 0.26 -5.21
N ILE A 192 -13.15 0.77 -6.13
CA ILE A 192 -13.49 1.00 -7.54
C ILE A 192 -13.01 -0.22 -8.31
N GLU A 193 -13.84 -1.27 -8.36
CA GLU A 193 -13.44 -2.60 -8.84
C GLU A 193 -13.03 -2.61 -10.32
N ASP A 194 -13.62 -1.77 -11.17
CA ASP A 194 -13.25 -1.65 -12.58
C ASP A 194 -11.95 -0.86 -12.82
N GLN A 195 -11.39 -0.26 -11.77
CA GLN A 195 -10.07 0.39 -11.75
C GLN A 195 -9.10 -0.31 -10.78
N SER A 196 -9.39 -1.54 -10.39
CA SER A 196 -8.56 -2.34 -9.48
C SER A 196 -8.11 -3.62 -10.17
N PHE A 197 -6.80 -3.89 -10.18
CA PHE A 197 -6.21 -4.90 -11.07
C PHE A 197 -5.15 -5.74 -10.37
N MET A 198 -5.14 -7.04 -10.66
CA MET A 198 -3.96 -7.87 -10.42
C MET A 198 -2.87 -7.47 -11.43
N VAL A 199 -1.69 -7.16 -10.95
CA VAL A 199 -0.56 -6.68 -11.77
C VAL A 199 0.75 -7.29 -11.27
N ASP A 200 1.65 -7.59 -12.21
CA ASP A 200 3.05 -7.88 -11.88
C ASP A 200 3.84 -6.57 -11.93
N LEU A 201 4.26 -6.09 -10.75
CA LEU A 201 4.80 -4.76 -10.52
C LEU A 201 6.26 -4.83 -10.06
N ASP A 202 7.06 -5.62 -10.78
CA ASP A 202 8.53 -5.68 -10.74
C ASP A 202 9.07 -5.88 -9.31
N SER A 203 9.46 -4.82 -8.60
CA SER A 203 9.94 -4.92 -7.20
C SER A 203 8.92 -5.56 -6.26
N TRP A 204 7.63 -5.56 -6.61
CA TRP A 204 6.54 -6.14 -5.83
C TRP A 204 6.11 -7.54 -6.31
N GLY A 205 6.48 -7.94 -7.52
CA GLY A 205 5.92 -9.12 -8.17
C GLY A 205 4.39 -9.01 -8.33
N LYS A 206 3.68 -10.14 -8.20
CA LYS A 206 2.22 -10.18 -8.36
C LYS A 206 1.51 -9.59 -7.14
N VAL A 207 0.85 -8.45 -7.32
CA VAL A 207 0.05 -7.73 -6.30
C VAL A 207 -1.29 -7.28 -6.89
N LYS A 208 -2.24 -6.88 -6.04
CA LYS A 208 -3.45 -6.16 -6.47
C LYS A 208 -3.25 -4.66 -6.27
N PHE A 209 -3.27 -3.89 -7.35
CA PHE A 209 -3.47 -2.45 -7.28
C PHE A 209 -4.96 -2.18 -7.05
N VAL A 210 -5.29 -1.41 -6.01
CA VAL A 210 -6.66 -1.12 -5.63
C VAL A 210 -6.89 0.38 -5.67
N SER A 211 -7.84 0.82 -6.49
CA SER A 211 -8.44 2.15 -6.40
C SER A 211 -9.67 2.10 -5.51
N GLY A 212 -9.89 3.15 -4.72
CA GLY A 212 -11.07 3.25 -3.87
C GLY A 212 -11.44 4.69 -3.53
N LYS A 213 -12.50 4.84 -2.74
CA LYS A 213 -12.94 6.11 -2.14
C LYS A 213 -13.09 5.95 -0.63
N LEU A 214 -12.87 7.03 0.12
CA LEU A 214 -13.21 7.10 1.54
C LEU A 214 -14.52 7.89 1.71
N THR A 215 -15.61 7.21 2.07
CA THR A 215 -16.96 7.78 2.10
C THR A 215 -17.45 8.14 3.51
N ALA A 216 -16.68 7.83 4.56
CA ALA A 216 -17.04 8.10 5.95
C ALA A 216 -17.02 9.61 6.31
N GLY A 217 -16.31 10.44 5.54
CA GLY A 217 -16.14 11.88 5.80
C GLY A 217 -17.05 12.78 4.96
N SER A 218 -16.99 14.10 5.23
CA SER A 218 -17.60 15.12 4.37
C SER A 218 -16.85 15.34 3.05
N HIS A 219 -15.66 14.75 2.92
CA HIS A 219 -14.84 14.74 1.73
C HIS A 219 -14.71 13.30 1.27
N ILE A 220 -14.78 13.06 -0.05
CA ILE A 220 -14.77 11.72 -0.64
C ILE A 220 -13.51 11.57 -1.52
N PRO A 221 -12.31 11.53 -0.90
CA PRO A 221 -11.06 11.41 -1.66
C PRO A 221 -10.98 10.06 -2.36
N ALA A 222 -10.35 10.05 -3.53
CA ALA A 222 -9.85 8.82 -4.13
C ALA A 222 -8.55 8.40 -3.43
N VAL A 223 -8.42 7.10 -3.16
CA VAL A 223 -7.27 6.48 -2.48
C VAL A 223 -6.79 5.28 -3.27
N PHE A 224 -5.51 4.97 -3.16
CA PHE A 224 -4.88 3.88 -3.92
C PHE A 224 -3.95 3.07 -3.04
N TYR A 225 -3.96 1.76 -3.24
CA TYR A 225 -3.18 0.81 -2.44
C TYR A 225 -2.56 -0.29 -3.30
N LEU A 226 -1.42 -0.83 -2.86
CA LEU A 226 -1.00 -2.19 -3.23
C LEU A 226 -1.44 -3.14 -2.12
N THR A 227 -2.01 -4.28 -2.50
CA THR A 227 -2.52 -5.29 -1.57
C THR A 227 -2.25 -6.72 -2.04
N ASP A 228 -2.44 -7.69 -1.16
CA ASP A 228 -2.71 -9.07 -1.57
C ASP A 228 -4.16 -9.28 -2.04
N GLU A 229 -4.47 -10.50 -2.45
CA GLU A 229 -5.81 -10.88 -2.91
C GLU A 229 -6.87 -10.77 -1.80
N ASP A 230 -6.48 -10.81 -0.52
CA ASP A 230 -7.36 -10.71 0.66
C ASP A 230 -7.51 -9.29 1.21
N GLY A 231 -6.81 -8.32 0.61
CA GLY A 231 -6.85 -6.90 0.94
C GLY A 231 -5.86 -6.45 2.03
N ALA A 232 -4.86 -7.27 2.39
CA ALA A 232 -3.80 -6.83 3.28
C ALA A 232 -2.94 -5.77 2.59
N ILE A 233 -2.70 -4.66 3.26
CA ILE A 233 -2.08 -3.47 2.67
C ILE A 233 -0.57 -3.59 2.69
N TYR A 234 0.01 -3.43 1.51
CA TYR A 234 1.45 -3.48 1.27
C TYR A 234 2.04 -2.08 1.09
N TYR A 235 1.27 -1.22 0.42
CA TYR A 235 1.67 0.15 0.11
C TYR A 235 0.43 1.03 0.03
N GLU A 236 0.52 2.24 0.56
CA GLU A 236 -0.47 3.29 0.39
C GLU A 236 0.14 4.41 -0.46
N PHE A 237 -0.53 4.79 -1.54
CA PHE A 237 -0.05 5.85 -2.41
C PHE A 237 -0.53 7.20 -1.88
N ASN A 238 0.41 8.14 -1.74
CA ASN A 238 0.10 9.54 -1.45
C ASN A 238 0.06 10.35 -2.76
N THR A 239 -1.05 10.25 -3.48
CA THR A 239 -1.30 11.04 -4.71
C THR A 239 -2.21 12.22 -4.40
N ALA A 240 -1.81 13.42 -4.77
CA ALA A 240 -2.60 14.62 -4.56
C ALA A 240 -3.64 14.81 -5.68
N PHE A 241 -4.87 14.38 -5.42
CA PHE A 241 -6.03 14.68 -6.26
C PHE A 241 -7.03 15.61 -5.53
N PRO A 242 -7.90 16.32 -6.27
CA PRO A 242 -9.04 16.99 -5.68
C PRO A 242 -9.92 16.03 -4.85
N TYR A 243 -10.68 16.60 -3.90
CA TYR A 243 -11.47 15.81 -2.94
C TYR A 243 -12.68 15.08 -3.52
N SER A 244 -13.08 15.36 -4.75
CA SER A 244 -14.25 14.74 -5.37
C SER A 244 -13.89 14.40 -6.80
N VAL A 245 -13.30 13.23 -6.99
CA VAL A 245 -12.88 12.75 -8.31
C VAL A 245 -13.42 11.36 -8.60
N ASP A 246 -13.58 11.05 -9.88
CA ASP A 246 -13.78 9.69 -10.37
C ASP A 246 -12.51 9.19 -11.05
N VAL A 247 -12.12 7.95 -10.78
CA VAL A 247 -10.96 7.33 -11.43
C VAL A 247 -11.36 6.84 -12.80
N GLU A 248 -10.80 7.46 -13.85
CA GLU A 248 -11.16 7.21 -15.24
C GLU A 248 -10.28 6.14 -15.89
N ALA A 249 -8.99 6.14 -15.54
CA ALA A 249 -8.04 5.15 -16.07
C ALA A 249 -6.83 4.96 -15.17
N VAL A 250 -6.39 3.71 -15.07
CA VAL A 250 -5.11 3.32 -14.48
C VAL A 250 -4.29 2.53 -15.51
N SER A 251 -2.98 2.75 -15.56
CA SER A 251 -2.08 1.99 -16.42
C SER A 251 -0.73 1.77 -15.76
N PHE A 252 -0.11 0.63 -16.06
CA PHE A 252 1.20 0.22 -15.53
C PHE A 252 2.20 0.10 -16.68
N LYS A 253 3.23 0.94 -16.73
CA LYS A 253 4.21 1.00 -17.83
C LYS A 253 5.54 1.52 -17.33
N ASP A 254 6.63 1.00 -17.86
CA ASP A 254 7.97 1.59 -17.70
C ASP A 254 8.07 2.85 -18.58
N LEU A 255 7.96 4.03 -17.95
CA LEU A 255 7.93 5.33 -18.64
C LEU A 255 9.32 5.96 -18.72
N ASN A 256 10.13 5.79 -17.67
CA ASN A 256 11.48 6.35 -17.58
C ASN A 256 12.57 5.41 -18.16
N LYS A 257 12.22 4.16 -18.51
CA LYS A 257 13.09 3.11 -19.07
C LYS A 257 14.12 2.56 -18.08
N ASP A 258 13.77 2.51 -16.80
CA ASP A 258 14.59 1.88 -15.76
C ASP A 258 14.32 0.38 -15.57
N GLY A 259 13.34 -0.17 -16.30
CA GLY A 259 12.93 -1.57 -16.21
C GLY A 259 11.90 -1.86 -15.12
N LEU A 260 11.40 -0.84 -14.42
CA LEU A 260 10.33 -0.90 -13.43
C LEU A 260 9.07 -0.25 -13.99
N LYS A 261 7.90 -0.85 -13.75
CA LYS A 261 6.63 -0.27 -14.17
C LYS A 261 6.25 0.87 -13.24
N ASP A 262 6.05 2.02 -13.85
CA ASP A 262 5.41 3.20 -13.28
C ASP A 262 3.89 3.12 -13.42
N ILE A 263 3.18 3.96 -12.65
CA ILE A 263 1.73 3.99 -12.64
C ILE A 263 1.24 5.33 -13.17
N ILE A 264 0.36 5.29 -14.17
CA ILE A 264 -0.41 6.44 -14.61
C ILE A 264 -1.81 6.31 -14.02
N ILE A 265 -2.28 7.37 -13.36
CA ILE A 265 -3.64 7.48 -12.85
C ILE A 265 -4.25 8.73 -13.47
N ILE A 266 -5.40 8.57 -14.13
CA ILE A 266 -6.20 9.68 -14.66
C ILE A 266 -7.53 9.70 -13.90
N VAL A 267 -7.87 10.86 -13.38
CA VAL A 267 -9.14 11.12 -12.71
C VAL A 267 -9.89 12.25 -13.39
N SER A 268 -11.20 12.35 -13.16
CA SER A 268 -12.03 13.49 -13.57
C SER A 268 -12.51 14.24 -12.33
N ASP A 269 -12.41 15.57 -12.33
CA ASP A 269 -12.93 16.40 -11.25
C ASP A 269 -14.46 16.47 -11.30
N GLN A 270 -15.11 16.03 -10.22
CA GLN A 270 -16.56 15.92 -10.08
C GLN A 270 -17.15 17.01 -9.17
N TYR A 271 -16.35 17.98 -8.74
CA TYR A 271 -16.86 19.08 -7.93
C TYR A 271 -17.84 19.97 -8.74
N ASP A 272 -18.89 20.48 -8.09
CA ASP A 272 -19.85 21.37 -8.74
C ASP A 272 -19.16 22.67 -9.22
N GLY A 273 -19.18 22.90 -10.53
CA GLY A 273 -18.48 24.02 -11.17
C GLY A 273 -17.02 23.73 -11.54
N ALA A 274 -16.54 22.50 -11.33
CA ALA A 274 -15.30 22.03 -11.92
C ALA A 274 -15.37 22.07 -13.45
N SER A 275 -14.21 22.16 -14.09
CA SER A 275 -14.11 22.10 -15.55
C SER A 275 -14.44 20.71 -16.11
N GLY A 276 -14.50 19.68 -15.25
CA GLY A 276 -14.60 18.27 -15.65
C GLY A 276 -13.38 17.79 -16.43
N LEU A 277 -12.30 18.59 -16.46
CA LEU A 277 -11.09 18.23 -17.19
C LEU A 277 -10.39 17.07 -16.47
N PRO A 278 -9.80 16.14 -17.22
CA PRO A 278 -9.03 15.07 -16.64
C PRO A 278 -7.83 15.64 -15.88
N ILE A 279 -7.36 14.92 -14.87
CA ILE A 279 -6.15 15.20 -14.11
C ILE A 279 -5.34 13.92 -14.09
N ALA A 280 -4.11 13.97 -14.59
CA ALA A 280 -3.18 12.86 -14.58
C ALA A 280 -2.16 13.02 -13.46
N ASN A 281 -1.86 11.91 -12.77
CA ASN A 281 -0.66 11.73 -11.96
C ASN A 281 0.15 10.54 -12.49
N VAL A 282 1.47 10.64 -12.33
CA VAL A 282 2.42 9.59 -12.69
C VAL A 282 3.27 9.28 -11.46
N CYS A 283 3.25 8.03 -11.03
CA CYS A 283 4.01 7.53 -9.89
C CYS A 283 5.14 6.62 -10.40
N PHE A 284 6.39 7.06 -10.24
CA PHE A 284 7.56 6.33 -10.68
C PHE A 284 8.02 5.33 -9.63
N GLN A 285 8.15 4.06 -10.02
CA GLN A 285 8.64 3.04 -9.11
C GLN A 285 10.14 3.22 -8.87
N GLN A 286 10.58 3.04 -7.63
CA GLN A 286 11.99 3.08 -7.25
C GLN A 286 12.52 1.65 -7.02
N GLU A 287 13.85 1.48 -7.01
CA GLU A 287 14.49 0.17 -6.81
C GLU A 287 14.14 -0.50 -5.47
N ASP A 288 13.83 0.30 -4.44
CA ASP A 288 13.38 -0.20 -3.13
C ASP A 288 11.89 -0.60 -3.10
N GLY A 289 11.17 -0.37 -4.21
CA GLY A 289 9.75 -0.62 -4.37
C GLY A 289 8.86 0.56 -3.95
N THR A 290 9.41 1.65 -3.44
CA THR A 290 8.62 2.87 -3.19
C THR A 290 8.18 3.53 -4.49
N PHE A 291 7.21 4.44 -4.41
CA PHE A 291 6.75 5.23 -5.55
C PHE A 291 6.97 6.72 -5.30
N MET A 292 7.47 7.41 -6.31
CA MET A 292 7.70 8.85 -6.28
C MET A 292 6.85 9.54 -7.33
N THR A 293 6.04 10.51 -6.91
CA THR A 293 5.26 11.35 -7.82
C THR A 293 6.03 12.64 -8.10
N ASP A 294 6.42 12.84 -9.35
CA ASP A 294 6.95 14.13 -9.81
C ASP A 294 5.77 15.09 -10.08
N TYR A 295 5.46 15.90 -9.07
CA TYR A 295 4.33 16.84 -9.14
C TYR A 295 4.52 17.94 -10.18
N GLU A 296 5.76 18.36 -10.48
CA GLU A 296 6.04 19.36 -11.50
C GLU A 296 5.74 18.76 -12.89
N LEU A 297 6.21 17.53 -13.15
CA LEU A 297 5.86 16.80 -14.36
C LEU A 297 4.35 16.61 -14.51
N CYS A 298 3.67 16.20 -13.44
CA CYS A 298 2.22 16.01 -13.46
C CYS A 298 1.51 17.32 -13.79
N GLN A 299 1.95 18.44 -13.19
CA GLN A 299 1.40 19.75 -13.50
C GLN A 299 1.59 20.11 -14.99
N GLU A 300 2.78 19.90 -15.55
CA GLU A 300 3.04 20.19 -16.96
C GLU A 300 2.20 19.32 -17.92
N ILE A 301 1.99 18.03 -17.61
CA ILE A 301 1.09 17.15 -18.37
C ILE A 301 -0.33 17.71 -18.37
N ASN A 302 -0.80 18.17 -17.22
CA ASN A 302 -2.15 18.70 -17.03
C ASN A 302 -2.34 20.06 -17.72
N ASP A 303 -1.42 21.00 -17.51
CA ASP A 303 -1.46 22.35 -18.09
C ASP A 303 -1.36 22.33 -19.63
N SER A 304 -0.65 21.35 -20.18
CA SER A 304 -0.52 21.18 -21.64
C SER A 304 -1.67 20.39 -22.29
N GLY A 305 -2.62 19.87 -21.50
CA GLY A 305 -3.74 19.05 -22.00
C GLY A 305 -3.33 17.65 -22.47
N ASN A 306 -2.16 17.16 -22.07
CA ASN A 306 -1.66 15.83 -22.41
C ASN A 306 -2.17 14.73 -21.45
N ASN A 307 -3.19 15.04 -20.65
CA ASN A 307 -3.82 14.20 -19.63
C ASN A 307 -5.12 13.51 -20.08
N LYS A 308 -5.52 13.67 -21.35
CA LYS A 308 -6.80 13.17 -21.88
C LYS A 308 -6.93 11.64 -21.96
N ASP A 309 -5.82 10.93 -22.07
CA ASP A 309 -5.79 9.48 -22.17
C ASP A 309 -4.38 8.94 -21.84
N ILE A 310 -4.32 7.66 -21.48
CA ILE A 310 -3.07 6.97 -21.10
C ILE A 310 -2.00 7.08 -22.20
N LYS A 311 -2.38 7.00 -23.48
CA LYS A 311 -1.43 7.04 -24.60
C LYS A 311 -0.76 8.41 -24.69
N THR A 312 -1.52 9.47 -24.50
CA THR A 312 -1.04 10.85 -24.54
C THR A 312 -0.11 11.14 -23.38
N VAL A 313 -0.47 10.74 -22.15
CA VAL A 313 0.42 10.83 -20.98
C VAL A 313 1.72 10.05 -21.21
N THR A 314 1.61 8.79 -21.66
CA THR A 314 2.77 7.94 -21.97
C THR A 314 3.72 8.63 -22.95
N ASN A 315 3.18 9.14 -24.06
CA ASN A 315 3.97 9.81 -25.08
C ASN A 315 4.61 11.10 -24.57
N TYR A 316 3.92 11.85 -23.72
CA TYR A 316 4.46 13.08 -23.15
C TYR A 316 5.68 12.77 -22.29
N VAL A 317 5.56 11.85 -21.33
CA VAL A 317 6.64 11.47 -20.42
C VAL A 317 7.84 10.91 -21.19
N MET A 318 7.60 9.98 -22.13
CA MET A 318 8.69 9.34 -22.89
C MET A 318 9.46 10.29 -23.82
N ASN A 319 8.85 11.41 -24.23
CA ASN A 319 9.46 12.38 -25.15
C ASN A 319 10.05 13.62 -24.45
N LYS A 320 9.86 13.79 -23.13
CA LYS A 320 10.34 14.95 -22.35
C LYS A 320 11.86 14.92 -22.06
N LYS A 321 12.65 14.23 -22.89
CA LYS A 321 14.10 14.13 -22.71
C LYS A 321 14.83 15.44 -23.03
#